data_AF-A0A7J9PRD5-F1
#
_entry.id   AF-A0A7J9PRD5-F1
#
_cell.length_a   1.000
_cell.length_b   1.000
_cell.length_c   1.000
_cell.angle_alpha   90.00
_cell.angle_beta   90.00
_cell.angle_gamma   90.00
#
_symmetry.space_group_name_H-M   'P 1'
#
loop_
_entity.id
_entity.type
_entity.pdbx_description
1 polymer ?
#
loop_
_entity_poly.entity_id
_entity_poly.type
_entity_poly.pdbx_seq_one_letter_code
_entity_poly.pdbx_strand_id
1 'polypeptide(L)'
;MSAPSKLIALFILTVLCTLPISYGMVVDDPLIVVNSEKVDKEYAELLMDKYYTKRTIEVNSDNEIVVNENIIYNVPAIDEFEINDGKGNLLVEFTKSGETVTYKNFEYEEEIESDDEGDEVTFMGKTYKLINYDEDEKIVLGNKVEDIDTTEEFSYDIYTFKIIGKDSTGEVLVSVYEGNDRIENVKMYPDDTYFVSGSAVSIYYDEYLESGDTPYFFFEIYDSIELEDGETISGYSDFDTEIDGQTITLEYDNPKSLSENFGLLNYKVNLVDVNGEDLTAFFTVTQNLNYEYDMDEGTKYFGNNIFAVKLENDEEDDWDDELYLYKNNKKYDKIVDYQGSVQLVDQDELLSASSDLILIGGPVSNKVTESIQNSLSVEVTNDYPGEGKGVIQTITNPNNAESKILVLAGSDRDGTKACVLALNQGLYSGSGNLVVKLTGDDSVSAI
;
A
#
# COMPACT_ATOMS: atom_id res chain seq x y z
N MET A 1 19.58 -2.86 42.53
CA MET A 1 19.82 -2.08 41.30
C MET A 1 18.93 -2.68 40.23
N SER A 2 17.74 -2.11 40.02
CA SER A 2 16.86 -2.51 38.94
C SER A 2 17.42 -1.96 37.63
N ALA A 3 17.44 -2.78 36.59
CA ALA A 3 17.75 -2.31 35.24
C ALA A 3 16.80 -1.15 34.88
N PRO A 4 17.26 -0.10 34.17
CA PRO A 4 16.35 0.89 33.63
C PRO A 4 15.49 0.18 32.58
N SER A 5 14.17 0.16 32.81
CA SER A 5 13.21 -0.21 31.77
C SER A 5 13.49 0.69 30.56
N LYS A 6 13.97 0.13 29.46
CA LYS A 6 14.16 0.87 28.23
C LYS A 6 12.77 1.20 27.69
N LEU A 7 12.31 2.43 27.89
CA LEU A 7 11.25 2.94 27.03
C LEU A 7 11.83 3.00 25.63
N ILE A 8 11.15 2.39 24.68
CA ILE A 8 11.35 2.64 23.27
C ILE A 8 10.16 3.48 22.86
N ALA A 9 10.36 4.80 22.81
CA ALA A 9 9.45 5.70 22.13
C ALA A 9 9.64 5.51 20.62
N LEU A 10 8.55 5.22 19.91
CA LEU A 10 8.50 5.38 18.47
C LEU A 10 8.34 6.89 18.23
N PHE A 11 9.26 7.51 17.52
CA PHE A 11 9.22 8.93 17.20
C PHE A 11 8.83 9.04 15.73
N ILE A 12 8.08 10.07 15.34
CA ILE A 12 7.86 10.39 13.93
C ILE A 12 8.09 11.89 13.75
N LEU A 13 9.28 12.28 13.29
CA LEU A 13 9.58 13.66 12.99
C LEU A 13 9.56 13.92 11.48
N THR A 14 8.55 14.71 11.11
CA THR A 14 8.51 15.78 10.10
C THR A 14 9.00 15.45 8.69
N VAL A 15 8.03 15.22 7.81
CA VAL A 15 7.98 15.91 6.52
C VAL A 15 6.62 16.61 6.46
N LEU A 16 6.58 17.85 5.97
CA LEU A 16 5.38 18.68 5.84
C LEU A 16 4.23 17.86 5.22
N CYS A 17 3.35 17.35 6.06
CA CYS A 17 2.07 16.83 5.65
C CYS A 17 1.06 17.67 6.41
N THR A 18 0.60 18.76 5.80
CA THR A 18 -0.58 19.47 6.30
C THR A 18 -1.73 18.47 6.29
N LEU A 19 -1.93 17.75 7.40
CA LEU A 19 -3.06 16.87 7.56
C LEU A 19 -4.32 17.75 7.51
N PRO A 20 -5.24 17.52 6.57
CA PRO A 20 -6.53 18.17 6.65
C PRO A 20 -7.19 17.82 7.99
N ILE A 21 -7.77 18.86 8.60
CA ILE A 21 -8.43 18.90 9.91
C ILE A 21 -9.54 17.84 10.07
N SER A 22 -9.94 17.16 8.99
CA SER A 22 -11.14 16.31 8.96
C SER A 22 -10.93 14.84 9.37
N TYR A 23 -9.70 14.41 9.70
CA TYR A 23 -9.46 13.04 10.19
C TYR A 23 -9.86 12.75 11.64
N GLY A 24 -10.46 13.71 12.35
CA GLY A 24 -10.71 13.57 13.79
C GLY A 24 -9.42 13.58 14.64
N MET A 25 -8.24 13.61 14.02
CA MET A 25 -6.99 13.94 14.69
C MET A 25 -6.87 15.46 14.77
N VAL A 26 -6.90 16.00 15.99
CA VAL A 26 -6.79 17.45 16.27
C VAL A 26 -5.36 17.88 16.60
N VAL A 27 -4.41 17.03 16.21
CA VAL A 27 -2.99 17.18 16.44
C VAL A 27 -2.25 17.37 15.13
N ASP A 28 -1.34 18.34 15.10
CA ASP A 28 -0.56 18.72 13.92
C ASP A 28 0.81 18.01 13.95
N ASP A 29 1.13 17.25 12.90
CA ASP A 29 2.33 16.40 12.77
C ASP A 29 2.75 15.67 14.07
N PRO A 30 1.88 14.78 14.62
CA PRO A 30 2.08 14.28 15.97
C PRO A 30 3.18 13.22 16.08
N LEU A 31 3.78 13.17 17.28
CA LEU A 31 4.64 12.07 17.72
C LEU A 31 3.83 10.97 18.41
N ILE A 32 3.85 9.75 17.87
CA ILE A 32 3.15 8.59 18.45
C ILE A 32 4.01 7.91 19.52
N VAL A 33 3.74 8.19 20.79
CA VAL A 33 4.47 7.62 21.91
C VAL A 33 3.77 6.36 22.42
N VAL A 34 4.48 5.24 22.34
CA VAL A 34 4.00 3.93 22.78
C VAL A 34 5.10 3.16 23.52
N ASN A 35 4.71 2.16 24.32
CA ASN A 35 5.64 1.21 24.89
C ASN A 35 5.83 0.01 23.94
N SER A 36 6.97 -0.05 23.25
CA SER A 36 7.20 -1.11 22.24
C SER A 36 7.36 -2.53 22.80
N GLU A 37 7.57 -2.69 24.12
CA GLU A 37 7.64 -4.00 24.78
C GLU A 37 6.25 -4.54 25.17
N LYS A 38 5.18 -3.84 24.77
CA LYS A 38 3.78 -4.17 25.08
C LYS A 38 2.97 -4.31 23.79
N VAL A 39 1.78 -4.89 23.92
CA VAL A 39 0.79 -5.01 22.82
C VAL A 39 0.42 -3.65 22.21
N ASP A 40 0.61 -2.57 22.97
CA ASP A 40 0.31 -1.21 22.51
C ASP A 40 1.09 -0.87 21.22
N LYS A 41 2.25 -1.50 20.96
CA LYS A 41 3.01 -1.36 19.70
C LYS A 41 2.15 -1.70 18.46
N GLU A 42 1.41 -2.80 18.51
CA GLU A 42 0.55 -3.24 17.40
C GLU A 42 -0.59 -2.23 17.17
N TYR A 43 -1.05 -1.57 18.23
CA TYR A 43 -2.07 -0.51 18.12
C TYR A 43 -1.50 0.79 17.56
N ALA A 44 -0.24 1.12 17.87
CA ALA A 44 0.46 2.20 17.21
C ALA A 44 0.65 1.91 15.72
N GLU A 45 1.02 0.69 15.36
CA GLU A 45 1.14 0.25 13.95
C GLU A 45 -0.20 0.33 13.22
N LEU A 46 -1.30 -0.10 13.85
CA LEU A 46 -2.65 0.03 13.30
C LEU A 46 -3.07 1.50 13.04
N LEU A 47 -2.62 2.42 13.89
CA LEU A 47 -2.82 3.85 13.67
C LEU A 47 -1.92 4.36 12.55
N MET A 48 -0.64 4.02 12.59
CA MET A 48 0.34 4.49 11.61
C MET A 48 0.03 4.02 10.19
N ASP A 49 -0.39 2.77 10.02
CA ASP A 49 -0.78 2.19 8.73
C ASP A 49 -1.91 2.96 8.03
N LYS A 50 -2.70 3.76 8.78
CA LYS A 50 -3.76 4.59 8.21
C LYS A 50 -3.31 6.00 7.84
N TYR A 51 -2.36 6.56 8.58
CA TYR A 51 -2.06 8.00 8.55
C TYR A 51 -0.64 8.34 8.09
N TYR A 52 0.25 7.37 8.00
CA TYR A 52 1.65 7.59 7.66
C TYR A 52 2.05 6.75 6.47
N THR A 53 2.84 7.38 5.59
CA THR A 53 3.53 6.65 4.53
C THR A 53 4.36 5.52 5.14
N LYS A 54 4.14 4.31 4.64
CA LYS A 54 4.79 3.09 5.09
C LYS A 54 5.57 2.49 3.95
N ARG A 55 6.77 2.01 4.23
CA ARG A 55 7.57 1.17 3.36
C ARG A 55 7.95 -0.11 4.08
N THR A 56 7.86 -1.22 3.37
CA THR A 56 8.41 -2.51 3.77
C THR A 56 9.44 -2.94 2.74
N ILE A 57 10.62 -3.36 3.19
CA ILE A 57 11.68 -3.87 2.33
C ILE A 57 12.12 -5.23 2.88
N GLU A 58 12.14 -6.24 2.02
CA GLU A 58 12.65 -7.58 2.31
C GLU A 58 13.40 -8.17 1.11
N VAL A 59 14.09 -9.28 1.33
CA VAL A 59 14.77 -10.04 0.27
C VAL A 59 13.96 -11.31 0.01
N ASN A 60 13.61 -11.59 -1.25
CA ASN A 60 12.84 -12.77 -1.63
C ASN A 60 13.74 -14.03 -1.78
N SER A 61 13.15 -15.14 -2.20
CA SER A 61 13.85 -16.40 -2.46
C SER A 61 14.88 -16.30 -3.58
N ASP A 62 14.63 -15.40 -4.53
CA ASP A 62 15.38 -15.21 -5.76
C ASP A 62 16.49 -14.16 -5.58
N ASN A 63 16.73 -13.74 -4.33
CA ASN A 63 17.77 -12.79 -3.92
C ASN A 63 17.57 -11.37 -4.50
N GLU A 64 16.31 -11.00 -4.73
CA GLU A 64 15.90 -9.66 -5.17
C GLU A 64 15.29 -8.88 -3.99
N ILE A 65 15.26 -7.56 -4.13
CA ILE A 65 14.66 -6.68 -3.13
C ILE A 65 13.18 -6.50 -3.44
N VAL A 66 12.31 -6.94 -2.53
CA VAL A 66 10.87 -6.68 -2.61
C VAL A 66 10.53 -5.44 -1.79
N VAL A 67 9.92 -4.44 -2.44
CA VAL A 67 9.54 -3.18 -1.84
C VAL A 67 8.02 -3.01 -1.89
N ASN A 68 7.40 -2.89 -0.72
CA ASN A 68 6.00 -2.55 -0.58
C ASN A 68 5.86 -1.17 0.04
N GLU A 69 5.22 -0.23 -0.66
CA GLU A 69 4.96 1.12 -0.18
C GLU A 69 3.48 1.45 -0.18
N ASN A 70 3.07 2.15 0.86
CA ASN A 70 1.81 2.86 0.94
C ASN A 70 2.17 4.34 1.16
N ILE A 71 2.06 5.17 0.14
CA ILE A 71 2.41 6.59 0.19
C ILE A 71 1.13 7.39 0.38
N ILE A 72 1.12 8.31 1.35
CA ILE A 72 -0.03 9.16 1.66
C ILE A 72 0.31 10.61 1.34
N TYR A 73 -0.46 11.19 0.43
CA TYR A 73 -0.41 12.59 0.06
C TYR A 73 -1.61 13.31 0.65
N ASN A 74 -1.36 14.44 1.31
CA ASN A 74 -2.40 15.36 1.76
C ASN A 74 -2.38 16.57 0.83
N VAL A 75 -3.39 16.65 -0.04
CA VAL A 75 -3.36 17.51 -1.22
C VAL A 75 -4.42 18.61 -1.10
N PRO A 76 -4.01 19.87 -0.83
CA PRO A 76 -4.88 21.02 -1.01
C PRO A 76 -4.96 21.40 -2.49
N ALA A 77 -6.16 21.53 -3.04
CA ALA A 77 -6.38 21.80 -4.45
C ALA A 77 -7.55 22.76 -4.65
N ILE A 78 -7.43 23.64 -5.66
CA ILE A 78 -8.54 24.53 -6.04
C ILE A 78 -9.43 23.78 -7.03
N ASP A 79 -8.92 23.43 -8.20
CA ASP A 79 -9.67 22.79 -9.28
C ASP A 79 -8.94 21.62 -9.92
N GLU A 80 -7.66 21.45 -9.63
CA GLU A 80 -6.85 20.31 -10.05
C GLU A 80 -5.74 20.03 -9.04
N PHE A 81 -5.19 18.83 -9.09
CA PHE A 81 -3.91 18.50 -8.47
C PHE A 81 -3.13 17.51 -9.32
N GLU A 82 -1.81 17.59 -9.17
CA GLU A 82 -0.84 16.68 -9.80
C GLU A 82 0.03 16.05 -8.71
N ILE A 83 0.29 14.75 -8.82
CA ILE A 83 1.28 14.03 -8.01
C ILE A 83 2.32 13.47 -8.98
N ASN A 84 3.56 13.96 -8.88
CA ASN A 84 4.70 13.53 -9.68
C ASN A 84 5.85 13.22 -8.71
N ASP A 85 6.02 11.93 -8.39
CA ASP A 85 7.02 11.44 -7.43
C ASP A 85 8.13 10.61 -8.09
N GLY A 86 8.12 10.53 -9.42
CA GLY A 86 9.02 9.69 -10.23
C GLY A 86 8.63 8.21 -10.25
N LYS A 87 7.42 7.85 -9.81
CA LYS A 87 6.87 6.48 -9.84
C LYS A 87 5.48 6.44 -10.50
N GLY A 88 5.32 7.32 -11.48
CA GLY A 88 4.05 7.65 -12.11
C GLY A 88 3.60 9.08 -11.78
N ASN A 89 2.87 9.67 -12.72
CA ASN A 89 2.30 11.00 -12.67
C ASN A 89 0.78 10.85 -12.63
N LEU A 90 0.13 11.41 -11.62
CA LEU A 90 -1.32 11.44 -11.51
C LEU A 90 -1.81 12.88 -11.66
N LEU A 91 -2.68 13.13 -12.63
CA LEU A 91 -3.41 14.38 -12.77
C LEU A 91 -4.90 14.15 -12.52
N VAL A 92 -5.49 14.97 -11.63
CA VAL A 92 -6.93 14.96 -11.35
C VAL A 92 -7.48 16.37 -11.43
N GLU A 93 -8.47 16.56 -12.29
CA GLU A 93 -9.23 17.81 -12.40
C GLU A 93 -10.65 17.64 -11.88
N PHE A 94 -11.20 18.70 -11.28
CA PHE A 94 -12.55 18.69 -10.73
C PHE A 94 -13.25 20.06 -10.79
N THR A 95 -14.50 20.05 -10.38
CA THR A 95 -15.32 21.23 -10.07
C THR A 95 -15.92 21.07 -8.70
N LYS A 96 -16.18 22.19 -8.03
CA LYS A 96 -16.79 22.22 -6.69
C LYS A 96 -18.25 22.66 -6.79
N SER A 97 -19.09 22.08 -5.95
CA SER A 97 -20.48 22.50 -5.77
C SER A 97 -20.86 22.45 -4.29
N GLY A 98 -20.60 23.54 -3.57
CA GLY A 98 -20.73 23.54 -2.11
C GLY A 98 -19.64 22.69 -1.47
N GLU A 99 -20.02 21.69 -0.68
CA GLU A 99 -19.12 20.78 0.03
C GLU A 99 -18.69 19.56 -0.79
N THR A 100 -19.15 19.45 -2.04
CA THR A 100 -18.91 18.28 -2.91
C THR A 100 -18.05 18.63 -4.11
N VAL A 101 -17.40 17.62 -4.69
CA VAL A 101 -16.65 17.74 -5.94
C VAL A 101 -17.26 16.88 -7.05
N THR A 102 -16.98 17.26 -8.29
CA THR A 102 -17.31 16.48 -9.48
C THR A 102 -16.08 16.46 -10.38
N TYR A 103 -15.55 15.27 -10.65
CA TYR A 103 -14.33 15.09 -11.42
C TYR A 103 -14.56 15.34 -12.91
N LYS A 104 -13.54 15.89 -13.55
CA LYS A 104 -13.52 16.27 -14.98
C LYS A 104 -12.48 15.51 -15.77
N ASN A 105 -11.34 15.22 -15.14
CA ASN A 105 -10.24 14.46 -15.70
C ASN A 105 -9.63 13.57 -14.60
N PHE A 106 -9.19 12.39 -15.01
CA PHE A 106 -8.28 11.52 -14.28
C PHE A 106 -7.34 10.94 -15.31
N GLU A 107 -6.06 11.25 -15.18
CA GLU A 107 -5.01 10.85 -16.10
C GLU A 107 -3.84 10.30 -15.30
N TYR A 108 -3.32 9.15 -15.74
CA TYR A 108 -2.15 8.51 -15.18
C TYR A 108 -1.09 8.34 -16.26
N GLU A 109 0.13 8.75 -15.99
CA GLU A 109 1.26 8.63 -16.92
C GLU A 109 2.42 7.95 -16.21
N GLU A 110 3.09 7.00 -16.85
CA GLU A 110 4.31 6.37 -16.33
C GLU A 110 5.27 6.03 -17.48
N GLU A 111 6.57 6.24 -17.23
CA GLU A 111 7.65 5.88 -18.14
C GLU A 111 8.24 4.55 -17.68
N ILE A 112 8.19 3.51 -18.53
CA ILE A 112 8.82 2.22 -18.23
C ILE A 112 10.34 2.30 -18.40
N GLU A 113 11.08 1.57 -17.56
CA GLU A 113 12.51 1.75 -17.41
C GLU A 113 13.36 1.11 -18.53
N SER A 114 12.78 0.22 -19.34
CA SER A 114 13.45 -0.49 -20.44
C SER A 114 12.51 -0.72 -21.62
N ASP A 115 13.08 -0.76 -22.82
CA ASP A 115 12.46 -1.15 -24.10
C ASP A 115 12.93 -2.53 -24.61
N ASP A 116 13.79 -3.22 -23.85
CA ASP A 116 14.32 -4.54 -24.21
C ASP A 116 13.40 -5.67 -23.70
N GLU A 117 12.83 -6.47 -24.62
CA GLU A 117 12.00 -7.64 -24.27
C GLU A 117 12.76 -8.62 -23.34
N GLY A 118 12.10 -9.00 -22.24
CA GLY A 118 12.65 -9.84 -21.17
C GLY A 118 13.13 -9.08 -19.94
N ASP A 119 13.31 -7.76 -20.04
CA ASP A 119 13.69 -6.92 -18.90
C ASP A 119 12.53 -6.75 -17.91
N GLU A 120 12.89 -6.36 -16.68
CA GLU A 120 11.94 -5.96 -15.65
C GLU A 120 11.64 -4.47 -15.73
N VAL A 121 10.36 -4.14 -15.69
CA VAL A 121 9.87 -2.76 -15.66
C VAL A 121 8.81 -2.62 -14.57
N THR A 122 8.68 -1.41 -14.03
CA THR A 122 7.60 -1.07 -13.11
C THR A 122 6.47 -0.41 -13.88
N PHE A 123 5.24 -0.87 -13.67
CA PHE A 123 4.04 -0.20 -14.17
C PHE A 123 2.90 -0.29 -13.17
N MET A 124 2.17 0.80 -12.96
CA MET A 124 1.13 0.93 -11.93
C MET A 124 1.63 0.49 -10.54
N GLY A 125 2.89 0.77 -10.25
CA GLY A 125 3.53 0.38 -8.99
C GLY A 125 3.77 -1.12 -8.82
N LYS A 126 3.73 -1.94 -9.87
CA LYS A 126 4.11 -3.35 -9.82
C LYS A 126 5.23 -3.63 -10.81
N THR A 127 6.13 -4.56 -10.47
CA THR A 127 7.12 -5.06 -11.42
C THR A 127 6.47 -6.05 -12.37
N TYR A 128 6.85 -5.99 -13.65
CA TYR A 128 6.47 -6.93 -14.70
C TYR A 128 7.70 -7.28 -15.54
N LYS A 129 7.68 -8.47 -16.18
CA LYS A 129 8.54 -8.70 -17.34
C LYS A 129 7.92 -8.01 -18.56
N LEU A 130 8.76 -7.32 -19.33
CA LEU A 130 8.40 -6.78 -20.63
C LEU A 130 8.38 -7.92 -21.64
N ILE A 131 7.18 -8.35 -22.06
CA ILE A 131 7.00 -9.48 -22.99
C ILE A 131 7.13 -9.00 -24.43
N ASN A 132 6.58 -7.82 -24.74
CA ASN A 132 6.64 -7.23 -26.06
C ASN A 132 6.68 -5.71 -25.97
N TYR A 133 7.47 -5.09 -26.85
CA TYR A 133 7.59 -3.64 -26.96
C TYR A 133 7.59 -3.21 -28.43
N ASP A 134 6.66 -2.33 -28.77
CA ASP A 134 6.60 -1.56 -30.01
C ASP A 134 6.31 -0.10 -29.63
N GLU A 135 7.26 0.78 -29.94
CA GLU A 135 7.33 2.18 -29.48
C GLU A 135 6.11 3.05 -29.84
N ASP A 136 5.34 2.66 -30.85
CA ASP A 136 4.20 3.42 -31.37
C ASP A 136 2.87 2.63 -31.39
N GLU A 137 2.89 1.34 -31.05
CA GLU A 137 1.72 0.46 -31.28
C GLU A 137 1.31 -0.32 -30.04
N LYS A 138 2.25 -0.96 -29.34
CA LYS A 138 1.89 -2.02 -28.39
C LYS A 138 2.95 -2.29 -27.34
N ILE A 139 2.52 -2.42 -26.09
CA ILE A 139 3.35 -2.89 -24.98
C ILE A 139 2.62 -4.02 -24.26
N VAL A 140 3.33 -5.12 -24.01
CA VAL A 140 2.80 -6.26 -23.25
C VAL A 140 3.68 -6.50 -22.04
N LEU A 141 3.07 -6.42 -20.86
CA LEU A 141 3.69 -6.67 -19.57
C LEU A 141 3.12 -7.96 -18.99
N GLY A 142 3.93 -8.79 -18.31
CA GLY A 142 3.37 -9.93 -17.61
C GLY A 142 4.31 -10.63 -16.64
N ASN A 143 3.72 -11.28 -15.63
CA ASN A 143 4.43 -12.09 -14.65
C ASN A 143 3.85 -13.50 -14.62
N LYS A 144 4.72 -14.50 -14.64
CA LYS A 144 4.30 -15.88 -14.49
C LYS A 144 3.76 -16.12 -13.08
N VAL A 145 2.60 -16.76 -13.00
CA VAL A 145 1.91 -17.07 -11.74
C VAL A 145 1.97 -18.55 -11.43
N GLU A 146 1.69 -19.41 -12.40
CA GLU A 146 1.55 -20.85 -12.19
C GLU A 146 1.91 -21.66 -13.44
N ASP A 147 2.61 -22.77 -13.23
CA ASP A 147 2.84 -23.80 -14.25
C ASP A 147 1.76 -24.88 -14.13
N ILE A 148 1.18 -25.28 -15.26
CA ILE A 148 0.07 -26.22 -15.34
C ILE A 148 0.45 -27.39 -16.24
N ASP A 149 0.32 -28.61 -15.72
CA ASP A 149 0.31 -29.84 -16.51
C ASP A 149 -1.11 -30.41 -16.56
N THR A 150 -1.65 -30.61 -17.77
CA THR A 150 -3.00 -31.17 -17.92
C THR A 150 -3.12 -32.09 -19.13
N THR A 151 -4.19 -32.90 -19.12
CA THR A 151 -4.60 -33.72 -20.27
C THR A 151 -5.94 -33.29 -20.86
N GLU A 152 -6.73 -32.50 -20.12
CA GLU A 152 -8.13 -32.19 -20.49
C GLU A 152 -8.52 -30.75 -20.16
N GLU A 153 -8.37 -30.31 -18.91
CA GLU A 153 -8.76 -28.96 -18.50
C GLU A 153 -7.97 -28.49 -17.27
N PHE A 154 -7.97 -27.18 -17.07
CA PHE A 154 -7.47 -26.53 -15.86
C PHE A 154 -8.28 -25.26 -15.59
N SER A 155 -8.15 -24.73 -14.38
CA SER A 155 -8.85 -23.52 -13.94
C SER A 155 -7.90 -22.63 -13.17
N TYR A 156 -8.08 -21.32 -13.35
CA TYR A 156 -7.38 -20.30 -12.60
C TYR A 156 -8.37 -19.19 -12.26
N ASP A 157 -8.50 -18.87 -10.97
CA ASP A 157 -9.55 -18.02 -10.42
C ASP A 157 -10.95 -18.41 -10.92
N ILE A 158 -11.64 -17.52 -11.64
CA ILE A 158 -12.97 -17.76 -12.22
C ILE A 158 -12.90 -18.41 -13.60
N TYR A 159 -11.72 -18.53 -14.21
CA TYR A 159 -11.57 -19.02 -15.57
C TYR A 159 -11.37 -20.54 -15.62
N THR A 160 -11.91 -21.15 -16.67
CA THR A 160 -11.68 -22.57 -16.98
C THR A 160 -11.30 -22.74 -18.44
N PHE A 161 -10.21 -23.45 -18.67
CA PHE A 161 -9.64 -23.73 -19.98
C PHE A 161 -9.80 -25.21 -20.27
N LYS A 162 -10.62 -25.55 -21.27
CA LYS A 162 -10.91 -26.94 -21.64
C LYS A 162 -10.35 -27.26 -23.00
N ILE A 163 -9.46 -28.24 -23.08
CA ILE A 163 -8.91 -28.76 -24.33
C ILE A 163 -9.99 -29.63 -24.98
N ILE A 164 -10.59 -29.12 -26.06
CA ILE A 164 -11.70 -29.76 -26.78
C ILE A 164 -11.26 -30.42 -28.09
N GLY A 165 -10.01 -30.24 -28.48
CA GLY A 165 -9.42 -30.88 -29.65
C GLY A 165 -7.91 -30.76 -29.64
N LYS A 166 -7.24 -31.74 -30.26
CA LYS A 166 -5.81 -31.70 -30.56
C LYS A 166 -5.54 -32.29 -31.93
N ASP A 167 -4.42 -31.91 -32.54
CA ASP A 167 -3.92 -32.56 -33.74
C ASP A 167 -2.63 -33.38 -33.48
N SER A 168 -1.96 -33.83 -34.54
CA SER A 168 -0.72 -34.61 -34.45
C SER A 168 0.55 -33.76 -34.31
N THR A 169 0.44 -32.44 -34.41
CA THR A 169 1.54 -31.48 -34.32
C THR A 169 1.67 -30.87 -32.93
N GLY A 170 0.69 -31.12 -32.05
CA GLY A 170 0.60 -30.48 -30.74
C GLY A 170 -0.34 -29.28 -30.73
N GLU A 171 -0.95 -28.90 -31.86
CA GLU A 171 -1.98 -27.86 -31.91
C GLU A 171 -3.17 -28.28 -31.02
N VAL A 172 -3.67 -27.34 -30.22
CA VAL A 172 -4.85 -27.52 -29.38
C VAL A 172 -5.95 -26.53 -29.73
N LEU A 173 -7.19 -26.97 -29.54
CA LEU A 173 -8.37 -26.10 -29.50
C LEU A 173 -8.86 -26.05 -28.06
N VAL A 174 -8.77 -24.88 -27.44
CA VAL A 174 -9.12 -24.63 -26.05
C VAL A 174 -10.43 -23.84 -25.98
N SER A 175 -11.42 -24.32 -25.26
CA SER A 175 -12.61 -23.54 -24.89
C SER A 175 -12.35 -22.81 -23.58
N VAL A 176 -12.55 -21.49 -23.59
CA VAL A 176 -12.32 -20.62 -22.44
C VAL A 176 -13.66 -20.23 -21.83
N TYR A 177 -13.78 -20.34 -20.51
CA TYR A 177 -14.98 -20.03 -19.74
C TYR A 177 -14.68 -19.04 -18.63
N GLU A 178 -15.61 -18.13 -18.36
CA GLU A 178 -15.67 -17.31 -17.15
C GLU A 178 -16.84 -17.82 -16.29
N GLY A 179 -16.54 -18.43 -15.15
CA GLY A 179 -17.52 -19.16 -14.35
C GLY A 179 -18.19 -20.28 -15.16
N ASN A 180 -19.45 -20.09 -15.53
CA ASN A 180 -20.20 -21.06 -16.35
C ASN A 180 -20.40 -20.60 -17.80
N ASP A 181 -20.05 -19.36 -18.12
CA ASP A 181 -20.29 -18.75 -19.42
C ASP A 181 -19.07 -18.95 -20.31
N ARG A 182 -19.27 -19.48 -21.52
CA ARG A 182 -18.17 -19.66 -22.46
C ARG A 182 -17.86 -18.33 -23.12
N ILE A 183 -16.61 -17.88 -23.00
CA ILE A 183 -16.09 -16.69 -23.67
C ILE A 183 -15.90 -17.02 -25.15
N GLU A 184 -14.97 -17.94 -25.45
CA GLU A 184 -14.60 -18.27 -26.82
C GLU A 184 -13.90 -19.63 -26.96
N ASN A 185 -13.48 -19.94 -28.20
CA ASN A 185 -12.63 -21.08 -28.51
C ASN A 185 -11.36 -20.57 -29.19
N VAL A 186 -10.21 -20.90 -28.62
CA VAL A 186 -8.90 -20.44 -29.08
C VAL A 186 -8.14 -21.61 -29.65
N LYS A 187 -7.52 -21.41 -30.81
CA LYS A 187 -6.55 -22.36 -31.35
C LYS A 187 -5.16 -21.90 -30.91
N MET A 188 -4.37 -22.80 -30.34
CA MET A 188 -3.01 -22.51 -29.89
C MET A 188 -2.04 -23.58 -30.39
N TYR A 189 -0.83 -23.14 -30.72
CA TYR A 189 0.37 -23.95 -30.95
C TYR A 189 1.31 -23.79 -29.75
N PRO A 190 2.25 -24.74 -29.53
CA PRO A 190 3.35 -24.49 -28.62
C PRO A 190 4.04 -23.17 -28.98
N ASP A 191 4.46 -22.43 -27.96
CA ASP A 191 4.96 -21.06 -27.99
C ASP A 191 3.91 -19.94 -28.21
N ASP A 192 2.62 -20.26 -28.32
CA ASP A 192 1.58 -19.23 -28.41
C ASP A 192 1.17 -18.70 -27.03
N THR A 193 0.97 -17.39 -26.95
CA THR A 193 0.29 -16.72 -25.84
C THR A 193 -1.13 -16.34 -26.22
N TYR A 194 -2.08 -16.57 -25.32
CA TYR A 194 -3.46 -16.12 -25.45
C TYR A 194 -3.87 -15.25 -24.26
N PHE A 195 -4.35 -14.05 -24.54
CA PHE A 195 -4.89 -13.10 -23.57
C PHE A 195 -6.40 -13.30 -23.44
N VAL A 196 -6.87 -13.54 -22.22
CA VAL A 196 -8.31 -13.70 -21.96
C VAL A 196 -8.98 -12.34 -22.12
N SER A 197 -9.89 -12.22 -23.09
CA SER A 197 -10.59 -10.95 -23.38
C SER A 197 -11.26 -10.37 -22.12
N GLY A 198 -10.96 -9.10 -21.82
CA GLY A 198 -11.50 -8.39 -20.67
C GLY A 198 -10.88 -8.76 -19.32
N SER A 199 -9.78 -9.51 -19.32
CA SER A 199 -9.05 -9.94 -18.12
C SER A 199 -7.57 -9.57 -18.18
N ALA A 200 -6.92 -9.52 -17.02
CA ALA A 200 -5.46 -9.49 -16.93
C ALA A 200 -4.83 -10.88 -17.09
N VAL A 201 -5.62 -11.95 -17.15
CA VAL A 201 -5.09 -13.32 -17.27
C VAL A 201 -4.70 -13.62 -18.72
N SER A 202 -3.49 -14.13 -18.91
CA SER A 202 -3.08 -14.80 -20.15
C SER A 202 -2.53 -16.20 -19.88
N ILE A 203 -2.52 -17.03 -20.92
CA ILE A 203 -1.92 -18.36 -20.90
C ILE A 203 -0.88 -18.46 -22.02
N TYR A 204 0.30 -18.96 -21.68
CA TYR A 204 1.32 -19.37 -22.64
C TYR A 204 1.29 -20.89 -22.76
N TYR A 205 1.26 -21.39 -23.99
CA TYR A 205 1.30 -22.82 -24.26
C TYR A 205 2.74 -23.24 -24.47
N ASP A 206 3.40 -23.75 -23.43
CA ASP A 206 4.82 -24.09 -23.42
C ASP A 206 5.11 -25.29 -24.32
N GLU A 207 4.68 -26.49 -23.91
CA GLU A 207 5.02 -27.70 -24.64
C GLU A 207 3.96 -28.80 -24.64
N TYR A 208 4.21 -29.79 -25.49
CA TYR A 208 3.37 -30.96 -25.70
C TYR A 208 4.20 -32.25 -25.62
N LEU A 209 3.77 -33.19 -24.77
CA LEU A 209 4.40 -34.50 -24.65
C LEU A 209 3.40 -35.64 -24.80
N GLU A 210 3.85 -36.75 -25.39
CA GLU A 210 3.11 -38.01 -25.42
C GLU A 210 3.80 -39.06 -24.55
N SER A 211 3.10 -39.55 -23.52
CA SER A 211 3.53 -40.72 -22.75
C SER A 211 2.62 -41.90 -23.08
N GLY A 212 3.01 -42.67 -24.10
CA GLY A 212 2.16 -43.73 -24.65
C GLY A 212 1.03 -43.12 -25.49
N ASP A 213 -0.22 -43.44 -25.15
CA ASP A 213 -1.41 -42.89 -25.82
C ASP A 213 -1.99 -41.66 -25.08
N THR A 214 -1.35 -41.21 -23.99
CA THR A 214 -1.82 -40.08 -23.18
C THR A 214 -1.09 -38.80 -23.58
N PRO A 215 -1.80 -37.77 -24.07
CA PRO A 215 -1.24 -36.45 -24.30
C PRO A 215 -1.12 -35.68 -22.97
N TYR A 216 -0.02 -34.97 -22.80
CA TYR A 216 0.21 -34.01 -21.74
C TYR A 216 0.49 -32.65 -22.37
N PHE A 217 -0.17 -31.62 -21.85
CA PHE A 217 -0.07 -30.25 -22.28
C PHE A 217 0.43 -29.40 -21.12
N PHE A 218 1.42 -28.58 -21.39
CA PHE A 218 2.07 -27.72 -20.40
C PHE A 218 1.71 -26.27 -20.73
N PHE A 219 1.05 -25.62 -19.78
CA PHE A 219 0.70 -24.21 -19.90
C PHE A 219 1.33 -23.44 -18.75
N GLU A 220 1.62 -22.18 -18.99
CA GLU A 220 1.98 -21.22 -17.97
C GLU A 220 0.89 -20.15 -17.90
N ILE A 221 0.47 -19.79 -16.69
CA ILE A 221 -0.51 -18.72 -16.46
C ILE A 221 0.25 -17.45 -16.08
N TYR A 222 -0.15 -16.33 -16.68
CA TYR A 222 0.43 -15.02 -16.42
C TYR A 222 -0.63 -14.02 -15.92
N ASP A 223 -0.23 -13.16 -14.99
CA ASP A 223 -0.89 -11.86 -14.73
C ASP A 223 -0.25 -10.85 -15.68
N SER A 224 -1.02 -10.33 -16.63
CA SER A 224 -0.53 -9.61 -17.79
C SER A 224 -1.39 -8.39 -18.13
N ILE A 225 -0.74 -7.39 -18.70
CA ILE A 225 -1.37 -6.17 -19.19
C ILE A 225 -0.96 -6.01 -20.64
N GLU A 226 -1.94 -5.92 -21.51
CA GLU A 226 -1.78 -5.64 -22.93
C GLU A 226 -2.26 -4.20 -23.18
N LEU A 227 -1.35 -3.36 -23.65
CA LEU A 227 -1.53 -1.95 -23.92
C LEU A 227 -1.39 -1.75 -25.43
N GLU A 228 -2.41 -1.20 -26.08
CA GLU A 228 -2.38 -0.85 -27.51
C GLU A 228 -2.76 0.62 -27.65
N ASP A 229 -2.02 1.37 -28.48
CA ASP A 229 -2.25 2.80 -28.66
C ASP A 229 -3.66 3.09 -29.19
N GLY A 230 -4.38 3.97 -28.50
CA GLY A 230 -5.76 4.35 -28.79
C GLY A 230 -6.82 3.30 -28.45
N GLU A 231 -6.46 2.22 -27.75
CA GLU A 231 -7.38 1.15 -27.36
C GLU A 231 -7.54 1.06 -25.82
N THR A 232 -8.63 0.41 -25.40
CA THR A 232 -8.90 0.18 -23.99
C THR A 232 -8.17 -1.04 -23.43
N ILE A 233 -7.83 -1.00 -22.15
CA ILE A 233 -7.07 -2.09 -21.50
C ILE A 233 -7.99 -3.18 -20.95
N SER A 234 -7.65 -4.44 -21.18
CA SER A 234 -8.35 -5.57 -20.56
C SER A 234 -8.22 -5.53 -19.02
N GLY A 235 -9.35 -5.66 -18.31
CA GLY A 235 -9.41 -5.46 -16.85
C GLY A 235 -9.51 -4.00 -16.39
N TYR A 236 -9.23 -3.05 -17.29
CA TYR A 236 -9.36 -1.60 -17.06
C TYR A 236 -10.09 -0.93 -18.23
N SER A 237 -11.23 -1.49 -18.65
CA SER A 237 -11.95 -1.10 -19.87
C SER A 237 -12.52 0.32 -19.89
N ASP A 238 -12.40 1.05 -18.79
CA ASP A 238 -12.82 2.45 -18.66
C ASP A 238 -11.63 3.43 -18.88
N PHE A 239 -10.49 2.92 -19.38
CA PHE A 239 -9.30 3.70 -19.68
C PHE A 239 -8.93 3.55 -21.16
N ASP A 240 -8.70 4.69 -21.81
CA ASP A 240 -8.04 4.80 -23.11
C ASP A 240 -6.51 4.86 -22.89
N THR A 241 -5.75 4.20 -23.77
CA THR A 241 -4.28 4.14 -23.71
C THR A 241 -3.66 5.02 -24.78
N GLU A 242 -2.61 5.77 -24.43
CA GLU A 242 -1.71 6.44 -25.37
C GLU A 242 -0.27 5.96 -25.11
N ILE A 243 0.45 5.62 -26.17
CA ILE A 243 1.85 5.18 -26.12
C ILE A 243 2.72 6.17 -26.91
N ASP A 244 3.72 6.74 -26.24
CA ASP A 244 4.78 7.56 -26.86
C ASP A 244 6.15 7.05 -26.41
N GLY A 245 6.69 6.09 -27.15
CA GLY A 245 7.90 5.37 -26.77
C GLY A 245 7.72 4.58 -25.47
N GLN A 246 8.53 4.92 -24.45
CA GLN A 246 8.46 4.29 -23.13
C GLN A 246 7.39 4.92 -22.23
N THR A 247 6.73 6.00 -22.66
CA THR A 247 5.70 6.66 -21.87
C THR A 247 4.34 6.07 -22.19
N ILE A 248 3.63 5.63 -21.15
CA ILE A 248 2.26 5.13 -21.24
C ILE A 248 1.36 6.12 -20.49
N THR A 249 0.35 6.64 -21.17
CA THR A 249 -0.67 7.52 -20.59
C THR A 249 -2.03 6.85 -20.64
N LEU A 250 -2.74 6.87 -19.51
CA LEU A 250 -4.06 6.30 -19.32
C LEU A 250 -5.05 7.39 -18.94
N GLU A 251 -6.01 7.66 -19.80
CA GLU A 251 -7.10 8.60 -19.55
C GLU A 251 -8.37 7.85 -19.16
N TYR A 252 -9.00 8.20 -18.04
CA TYR A 252 -10.27 7.59 -17.63
C TYR A 252 -11.44 8.21 -18.41
N ASP A 253 -12.26 7.38 -19.06
CA ASP A 253 -13.30 7.83 -20.01
C ASP A 253 -14.41 8.69 -19.40
N ASN A 254 -14.78 8.40 -18.14
CA ASN A 254 -15.99 8.94 -17.52
C ASN A 254 -15.80 9.47 -16.10
N PRO A 255 -14.91 10.46 -15.90
CA PRO A 255 -14.56 10.96 -14.56
C PRO A 255 -15.75 11.55 -13.82
N LYS A 256 -16.75 12.08 -14.53
CA LYS A 256 -17.99 12.61 -13.92
C LYS A 256 -18.83 11.55 -13.21
N SER A 257 -18.62 10.27 -13.50
CA SER A 257 -19.31 9.16 -12.85
C SER A 257 -18.64 8.70 -11.55
N LEU A 258 -17.39 9.13 -11.31
CA LEU A 258 -16.67 8.80 -10.09
C LEU A 258 -17.38 9.39 -8.87
N SER A 259 -17.50 8.59 -7.82
CA SER A 259 -17.89 9.08 -6.50
C SER A 259 -16.84 10.02 -5.94
N GLU A 260 -17.23 10.85 -4.96
CA GLU A 260 -16.31 11.79 -4.27
C GLU A 260 -15.03 11.11 -3.76
N ASN A 261 -15.15 9.84 -3.34
CA ASN A 261 -14.02 8.99 -3.00
C ASN A 261 -13.99 7.83 -3.98
N PHE A 262 -12.83 7.53 -4.56
CA PHE A 262 -12.69 6.45 -5.53
C PHE A 262 -11.30 5.80 -5.43
N GLY A 263 -11.16 4.61 -6.01
CA GLY A 263 -9.89 3.95 -6.22
C GLY A 263 -9.77 3.54 -7.67
N LEU A 264 -8.66 3.91 -8.30
CA LEU A 264 -8.33 3.63 -9.70
C LEU A 264 -6.85 3.32 -9.78
N LEU A 265 -6.49 2.28 -10.54
CA LEU A 265 -5.11 1.82 -10.68
C LEU A 265 -4.47 1.57 -9.29
N ASN A 266 -3.29 2.12 -9.04
CA ASN A 266 -2.60 2.09 -7.75
C ASN A 266 -2.98 3.23 -6.79
N TYR A 267 -3.93 4.10 -7.15
CA TYR A 267 -4.34 5.25 -6.36
C TYR A 267 -5.71 5.09 -5.69
N LYS A 268 -5.83 5.71 -4.51
CA LYS A 268 -7.11 5.94 -3.83
C LYS A 268 -7.23 7.40 -3.47
N VAL A 269 -8.21 8.09 -4.04
CA VAL A 269 -8.50 9.50 -3.80
C VAL A 269 -9.69 9.61 -2.86
N ASN A 270 -9.54 10.37 -1.77
CA ASN A 270 -10.62 10.66 -0.85
C ASN A 270 -10.74 12.18 -0.67
N LEU A 271 -11.94 12.73 -0.90
CA LEU A 271 -12.26 14.10 -0.51
C LEU A 271 -12.41 14.14 1.01
N VAL A 272 -11.67 15.04 1.64
CA VAL A 272 -11.56 15.16 3.10
C VAL A 272 -12.37 16.35 3.60
N ASP A 273 -12.26 17.50 2.94
CA ASP A 273 -13.03 18.70 3.26
C ASP A 273 -13.08 19.66 2.05
N VAL A 274 -14.02 20.60 2.04
CA VAL A 274 -14.05 21.73 1.11
C VAL A 274 -14.24 23.01 1.92
N ASN A 275 -13.19 23.82 1.99
CA ASN A 275 -13.24 25.09 2.70
C ASN A 275 -14.15 26.09 1.98
N GLY A 276 -15.25 26.45 2.63
CA GLY A 276 -16.22 27.40 2.09
C GLY A 276 -15.73 28.85 1.98
N GLU A 277 -14.63 29.22 2.67
CA GLU A 277 -14.11 30.60 2.68
C GLU A 277 -13.17 30.89 1.50
N ASP A 278 -12.23 29.98 1.20
CA ASP A 278 -11.23 30.14 0.14
C ASP A 278 -11.41 29.17 -1.04
N LEU A 279 -12.44 28.33 -0.98
CA LEU A 279 -12.78 27.31 -1.99
C LEU A 279 -11.72 26.21 -2.14
N THR A 280 -10.80 26.03 -1.20
CA THR A 280 -9.82 24.94 -1.26
C THR A 280 -10.50 23.61 -0.93
N ALA A 281 -10.37 22.62 -1.81
CA ALA A 281 -10.71 21.24 -1.52
C ALA A 281 -9.47 20.52 -0.99
N PHE A 282 -9.64 19.70 0.03
CA PHE A 282 -8.59 18.91 0.62
C PHE A 282 -8.82 17.44 0.31
N PHE A 283 -7.80 16.78 -0.22
CA PHE A 283 -7.83 15.37 -0.53
C PHE A 283 -6.79 14.64 0.29
N THR A 284 -7.07 13.36 0.55
CA THR A 284 -6.03 12.40 0.88
C THR A 284 -5.97 11.38 -0.23
N VAL A 285 -4.81 11.35 -0.87
CA VAL A 285 -4.49 10.44 -1.96
C VAL A 285 -3.51 9.40 -1.44
N THR A 286 -3.85 8.13 -1.62
CA THR A 286 -2.98 7.01 -1.23
C THR A 286 -2.51 6.29 -2.49
N GLN A 287 -1.20 6.13 -2.64
CA GLN A 287 -0.57 5.36 -3.72
C GLN A 287 -0.01 4.06 -3.13
N ASN A 288 -0.29 2.93 -3.75
CA ASN A 288 0.23 1.63 -3.34
C ASN A 288 1.22 1.11 -4.36
N LEU A 289 2.40 0.73 -3.92
CA LEU A 289 3.45 0.21 -4.77
C LEU A 289 3.91 -1.13 -4.19
N ASN A 290 4.06 -2.14 -5.04
CA ASN A 290 4.63 -3.43 -4.73
C ASN A 290 5.51 -3.86 -5.90
N TYR A 291 6.78 -3.47 -5.83
CA TYR A 291 7.75 -3.70 -6.90
C TYR A 291 8.97 -4.43 -6.37
N GLU A 292 9.63 -5.12 -7.27
CA GLU A 292 10.86 -5.85 -7.08
C GLU A 292 11.99 -5.09 -7.75
N TYR A 293 13.19 -5.25 -7.21
CA TYR A 293 14.39 -4.61 -7.71
C TYR A 293 15.54 -5.59 -7.63
N ASP A 294 15.94 -6.13 -8.78
CA ASP A 294 17.25 -6.74 -8.93
C ASP A 294 18.31 -5.64 -8.96
N MET A 295 19.45 -5.93 -8.32
CA MET A 295 20.56 -5.00 -8.24
C MET A 295 21.86 -5.71 -8.58
N ASP A 296 22.76 -4.99 -9.24
CA ASP A 296 24.16 -5.43 -9.39
C ASP A 296 24.92 -5.37 -8.06
N GLU A 297 26.16 -5.89 -8.04
CA GLU A 297 27.09 -5.71 -6.92
C GLU A 297 27.13 -4.25 -6.46
N GLY A 298 27.02 -4.04 -5.15
CA GLY A 298 27.24 -2.73 -4.55
C GLY A 298 26.19 -2.37 -3.52
N THR A 299 25.72 -1.11 -3.56
CA THR A 299 24.85 -0.56 -2.51
C THR A 299 23.75 0.30 -3.11
N LYS A 300 22.51 -0.01 -2.75
CA LYS A 300 21.32 0.78 -3.09
C LYS A 300 20.81 1.53 -1.85
N TYR A 301 20.57 2.83 -1.98
CA TYR A 301 19.96 3.64 -0.92
C TYR A 301 18.46 3.80 -1.19
N PHE A 302 17.63 3.51 -0.19
CA PHE A 302 16.18 3.63 -0.30
C PHE A 302 15.62 4.89 0.38
N GLY A 303 16.41 5.65 1.13
CA GLY A 303 15.87 6.72 1.98
C GLY A 303 15.89 6.33 3.46
N ASN A 304 15.72 7.31 4.35
CA ASN A 304 15.62 7.11 5.81
C ASN A 304 16.69 6.20 6.43
N ASN A 305 17.95 6.33 5.96
CA ASN A 305 19.09 5.49 6.34
C ASN A 305 18.88 3.98 6.11
N ILE A 306 18.10 3.62 5.10
CA ILE A 306 17.92 2.24 4.64
C ILE A 306 18.78 1.99 3.41
N PHE A 307 19.55 0.92 3.47
CA PHE A 307 20.46 0.48 2.41
C PHE A 307 20.27 -1.01 2.15
N ALA A 308 20.33 -1.41 0.88
CA ALA A 308 20.60 -2.78 0.49
C ALA A 308 22.03 -2.89 -0.02
N VAL A 309 22.68 -4.01 0.27
CA VAL A 309 24.06 -4.29 -0.14
C VAL A 309 24.10 -5.69 -0.74
N LYS A 310 24.42 -5.80 -2.03
CA LYS A 310 24.69 -7.07 -2.73
C LYS A 310 26.19 -7.27 -2.81
N LEU A 311 26.67 -8.42 -2.37
CA LEU A 311 28.06 -8.83 -2.48
C LEU A 311 28.12 -9.96 -3.50
N GLU A 312 28.86 -9.74 -4.58
CA GLU A 312 29.22 -10.82 -5.51
C GLU A 312 30.25 -11.72 -4.84
N ASN A 313 30.12 -13.02 -5.10
CA ASN A 313 31.10 -13.99 -4.66
C ASN A 313 32.18 -14.18 -5.74
N ASP A 314 33.45 -14.17 -5.33
CA ASP A 314 34.58 -14.46 -6.22
C ASP A 314 34.50 -15.95 -6.60
N GLU A 315 34.65 -16.28 -7.89
CA GLU A 315 34.31 -17.56 -8.58
C GLU A 315 34.93 -18.87 -7.98
N GLU A 316 35.60 -18.82 -6.82
CA GLU A 316 36.28 -19.95 -6.19
C GLU A 316 35.44 -20.73 -5.16
N ASP A 317 34.29 -20.21 -4.69
CA ASP A 317 33.41 -20.88 -3.72
C ASP A 317 31.94 -20.95 -4.22
N ASP A 318 31.36 -22.16 -4.30
CA ASP A 318 30.01 -22.49 -4.84
C ASP A 318 28.81 -21.92 -4.02
N TRP A 319 28.82 -20.64 -3.62
CA TRP A 319 27.69 -20.00 -2.92
C TRP A 319 27.18 -18.81 -3.73
N ASP A 320 25.85 -18.73 -3.85
CA ASP A 320 25.11 -17.69 -4.55
C ASP A 320 25.40 -16.28 -3.96
N ASP A 321 25.18 -15.24 -4.76
CA ASP A 321 25.30 -13.84 -4.33
C ASP A 321 24.51 -13.58 -3.04
N GLU A 322 25.04 -12.76 -2.14
CA GLU A 322 24.36 -12.46 -0.87
C GLU A 322 23.83 -11.02 -0.84
N LEU A 323 22.52 -10.87 -0.65
CA LEU A 323 21.85 -9.59 -0.50
C LEU A 323 21.49 -9.29 0.97
N TYR A 324 21.80 -8.08 1.42
CA TYR A 324 21.65 -7.68 2.81
C TYR A 324 20.98 -6.32 3.00
N LEU A 325 20.02 -6.26 3.93
CA LEU A 325 19.34 -5.02 4.29
C LEU A 325 19.89 -4.41 5.57
N TYR A 326 20.12 -3.10 5.54
CA TYR A 326 20.60 -2.32 6.67
C TYR A 326 19.72 -1.11 6.93
N LYS A 327 19.40 -0.84 8.20
CA LYS A 327 18.78 0.41 8.65
C LYS A 327 19.53 0.97 9.85
N ASN A 328 19.96 2.23 9.78
CA ASN A 328 20.70 2.88 10.87
C ASN A 328 21.91 2.05 11.36
N ASN A 329 22.72 1.53 10.43
CA ASN A 329 23.91 0.70 10.68
C ASN A 329 23.64 -0.66 11.35
N LYS A 330 22.42 -1.19 11.27
CA LYS A 330 22.08 -2.54 11.74
C LYS A 330 21.49 -3.37 10.61
N LYS A 331 21.86 -4.64 10.53
CA LYS A 331 21.31 -5.61 9.57
C LYS A 331 19.90 -6.05 10.00
N TYR A 332 19.02 -6.25 9.03
CA TYR A 332 17.65 -6.76 9.20
C TYR A 332 17.32 -7.77 8.11
N ASP A 333 16.43 -8.72 8.40
CA ASP A 333 15.85 -9.61 7.39
C ASP A 333 14.68 -8.92 6.67
N LYS A 334 13.95 -8.09 7.41
CA LYS A 334 12.83 -7.28 6.92
C LYS A 334 12.85 -5.92 7.61
N ILE A 335 12.70 -4.85 6.83
CA ILE A 335 12.61 -3.48 7.33
C ILE A 335 11.17 -3.01 7.14
N VAL A 336 10.51 -2.63 8.23
CA VAL A 336 9.29 -1.82 8.18
C VAL A 336 9.68 -0.40 8.58
N ASP A 337 9.39 0.55 7.70
CA ASP A 337 9.70 1.95 7.85
C ASP A 337 8.43 2.79 7.72
N TYR A 338 8.20 3.69 8.65
CA TYR A 338 7.21 4.74 8.49
C TYR A 338 7.99 6.02 8.21
N GLN A 339 7.62 6.74 7.16
CA GLN A 339 8.33 7.96 6.77
C GLN A 339 8.34 8.95 7.94
N GLY A 340 9.52 9.53 8.21
CA GLY A 340 9.74 10.41 9.37
C GLY A 340 9.95 9.67 10.68
N SER A 341 9.85 8.33 10.74
CA SER A 341 10.05 7.62 12.00
C SER A 341 11.50 7.70 12.49
N VAL A 342 11.71 8.12 13.74
CA VAL A 342 12.99 8.13 14.45
C VAL A 342 12.89 7.21 15.67
N GLN A 343 14.00 6.62 16.09
CA GLN A 343 14.09 5.92 17.36
C GLN A 343 15.01 6.72 18.29
N LEU A 344 14.53 6.96 19.53
CA LEU A 344 15.23 7.49 20.72
C LEU A 344 14.99 8.98 21.03
N VAL A 345 14.12 9.24 22.02
CA VAL A 345 14.01 10.52 22.73
C VAL A 345 13.75 10.25 24.22
N ASP A 346 14.33 11.07 25.11
CA ASP A 346 14.04 11.05 26.55
C ASP A 346 12.57 11.46 26.82
N GLN A 347 11.95 10.94 27.88
CA GLN A 347 10.59 11.32 28.26
C GLN A 347 10.43 12.83 28.51
N ASP A 348 11.43 13.42 29.17
CA ASP A 348 11.41 14.85 29.49
C ASP A 348 11.54 15.69 28.21
N GLU A 349 12.32 15.20 27.24
CA GLU A 349 12.44 15.82 25.93
C GLU A 349 11.12 15.74 25.14
N LEU A 350 10.40 14.61 25.19
CA LEU A 350 9.10 14.44 24.51
C LEU A 350 8.06 15.46 24.96
N LEU A 351 7.87 15.63 26.28
CA LEU A 351 6.87 16.58 26.79
C LEU A 351 7.30 18.05 26.58
N SER A 352 8.58 18.30 26.38
CA SER A 352 9.09 19.63 26.01
C SER A 352 9.13 19.89 24.50
N ALA A 353 8.82 18.89 23.68
CA ALA A 353 8.86 19.01 22.23
C ALA A 353 7.84 20.05 21.74
N SER A 354 8.17 20.70 20.62
CA SER A 354 7.28 21.63 19.92
C SER A 354 6.15 20.93 19.15
N SER A 355 6.23 19.61 18.98
CA SER A 355 5.24 18.80 18.28
C SER A 355 4.09 18.38 19.20
N ASP A 356 2.93 18.13 18.60
CA ASP A 356 1.84 17.46 19.29
C ASP A 356 2.17 15.98 19.55
N LEU A 357 1.51 15.38 20.53
CA LEU A 357 1.76 13.99 20.93
C LEU A 357 0.50 13.15 20.82
N ILE A 358 0.64 11.90 20.37
CA ILE A 358 -0.37 10.85 20.54
C ILE A 358 0.21 9.83 21.53
N LEU A 359 -0.41 9.70 22.69
CA LEU A 359 -0.01 8.70 23.68
C LEU A 359 -0.93 7.49 23.58
N ILE A 360 -0.35 6.33 23.27
CA ILE A 360 -1.08 5.06 23.19
C ILE A 360 -0.75 4.23 24.42
N GLY A 361 -1.79 3.83 25.15
CA GLY A 361 -1.69 3.09 26.40
C GLY A 361 -1.97 3.95 27.63
N GLY A 362 -2.61 3.32 28.63
CA GLY A 362 -2.91 3.95 29.91
C GLY A 362 -1.68 4.14 30.81
N PRO A 363 -1.83 4.82 31.96
CA PRO A 363 -0.75 5.12 32.90
C PRO A 363 0.11 3.91 33.31
N VAL A 364 -0.47 2.72 33.34
CA VAL A 364 0.25 1.49 33.72
C VAL A 364 1.18 0.99 32.62
N SER A 365 0.81 1.17 31.34
CA SER A 365 1.59 0.67 30.20
C SER A 365 2.48 1.74 29.57
N ASN A 366 2.08 3.01 29.64
CA ASN A 366 2.78 4.15 29.08
C ASN A 366 3.15 5.18 30.17
N LYS A 367 4.45 5.31 30.43
CA LYS A 367 4.98 6.22 31.48
C LYS A 367 4.79 7.70 31.17
N VAL A 368 4.68 8.08 29.89
CA VAL A 368 4.38 9.47 29.53
C VAL A 368 2.92 9.76 29.86
N THR A 369 2.01 8.81 29.62
CA THR A 369 0.62 8.90 30.10
C THR A 369 0.54 8.97 31.63
N GLU A 370 1.39 8.21 32.34
CA GLU A 370 1.49 8.25 33.80
C GLU A 370 1.90 9.63 34.34
N SER A 371 2.92 10.26 33.73
CA SER A 371 3.44 11.55 34.20
C SER A 371 2.43 12.69 34.04
N ILE A 372 1.51 12.58 33.08
CA ILE A 372 0.46 13.57 32.83
C ILE A 372 -0.90 13.20 33.43
N GLN A 373 -1.03 12.10 34.19
CA GLN A 373 -2.37 11.59 34.58
C GLN A 373 -3.22 12.65 35.31
N ASN A 374 -2.59 13.50 36.12
CA ASN A 374 -3.26 14.55 36.90
C ASN A 374 -3.81 15.70 36.03
N SER A 375 -3.40 15.77 34.76
CA SER A 375 -3.89 16.72 33.77
C SER A 375 -4.99 16.14 32.87
N LEU A 376 -5.28 14.82 32.96
CA LEU A 376 -6.33 14.19 32.18
C LEU A 376 -7.71 14.64 32.68
N SER A 377 -8.64 14.88 31.75
CA SER A 377 -10.02 15.24 32.09
C SER A 377 -10.81 14.04 32.60
N VAL A 378 -10.46 12.86 32.10
CA VAL A 378 -11.02 11.58 32.53
C VAL A 378 -9.87 10.69 32.94
N GLU A 379 -9.83 10.33 34.22
CA GLU A 379 -8.84 9.41 34.76
C GLU A 379 -9.03 8.01 34.13
N VAL A 380 -7.94 7.36 33.73
CA VAL A 380 -7.96 5.98 33.21
C VAL A 380 -7.15 5.10 34.15
N THR A 381 -7.78 4.03 34.62
CA THR A 381 -7.20 3.04 35.54
C THR A 381 -7.49 1.64 35.02
N ASN A 382 -6.94 0.61 35.67
CA ASN A 382 -7.27 -0.77 35.28
C ASN A 382 -8.75 -1.14 35.46
N ASP A 383 -9.52 -0.36 36.24
CA ASP A 383 -10.93 -0.64 36.53
C ASP A 383 -11.90 0.33 35.84
N TYR A 384 -11.40 1.47 35.35
CA TYR A 384 -12.21 2.52 34.71
C TYR A 384 -11.58 2.94 33.37
N PRO A 385 -12.34 2.99 32.26
CA PRO A 385 -13.82 2.99 32.15
C PRO A 385 -14.51 1.61 32.23
N GLY A 386 -13.74 0.54 32.42
CA GLY A 386 -14.21 -0.84 32.59
C GLY A 386 -13.88 -1.73 31.40
N GLU A 387 -14.04 -3.04 31.58
CA GLU A 387 -13.59 -4.07 30.63
C GLU A 387 -13.96 -3.79 29.16
N GLY A 388 -12.94 -3.88 28.29
CA GLY A 388 -13.03 -3.64 26.85
C GLY A 388 -13.32 -2.19 26.47
N LYS A 389 -13.17 -1.25 27.40
CA LYS A 389 -13.42 0.18 27.18
C LYS A 389 -12.18 1.02 27.36
N GLY A 390 -12.13 2.10 26.59
CA GLY A 390 -11.10 3.12 26.68
C GLY A 390 -11.66 4.52 26.53
N VAL A 391 -10.79 5.49 26.76
CA VAL A 391 -11.07 6.92 26.65
C VAL A 391 -10.11 7.52 25.63
N ILE A 392 -10.68 8.22 24.65
CA ILE A 392 -9.99 9.14 23.76
C ILE A 392 -10.15 10.53 24.36
N GLN A 393 -9.08 11.28 24.59
CA GLN A 393 -9.17 12.65 25.07
C GLN A 393 -8.00 13.51 24.60
N THR A 394 -8.28 14.75 24.22
CA THR A 394 -7.26 15.75 23.89
C THR A 394 -7.05 16.69 25.07
N ILE A 395 -5.79 16.94 25.47
CA ILE A 395 -5.41 17.93 26.47
C ILE A 395 -4.37 18.91 25.91
N THR A 396 -4.25 20.09 26.52
CA THR A 396 -3.07 20.94 26.33
C THR A 396 -1.88 20.31 27.05
N ASN A 397 -0.72 20.26 26.41
CA ASN A 397 0.48 19.70 27.02
C ASN A 397 0.85 20.52 28.27
N PRO A 398 0.98 19.88 29.45
CA PRO A 398 1.28 20.58 30.70
C PRO A 398 2.65 21.26 30.71
N ASN A 399 3.58 20.80 29.87
CA ASN A 399 4.95 21.30 29.78
C ASN A 399 5.18 22.20 28.57
N ASN A 400 4.23 22.26 27.62
CA ASN A 400 4.28 23.15 26.46
C ASN A 400 2.85 23.60 26.09
N ALA A 401 2.47 24.83 26.44
CA ALA A 401 1.11 25.32 26.16
C ALA A 401 0.78 25.50 24.67
N GLU A 402 1.80 25.47 23.80
CA GLU A 402 1.63 25.57 22.34
C GLU A 402 1.37 24.21 21.68
N SER A 403 1.52 23.09 22.41
CA SER A 403 1.23 21.75 21.88
C SER A 403 0.09 21.04 22.61
N LYS A 404 -0.49 20.06 21.93
CA LYS A 404 -1.58 19.20 22.41
C LYS A 404 -1.12 17.77 22.58
N ILE A 405 -1.84 17.06 23.43
CA ILE A 405 -1.66 15.62 23.64
C ILE A 405 -3.00 14.93 23.44
N LEU A 406 -3.06 14.03 22.46
CA LEU A 406 -4.16 13.08 22.29
C LEU A 406 -3.82 11.79 23.02
N VAL A 407 -4.67 11.39 23.97
CA VAL A 407 -4.47 10.20 24.79
C VAL A 407 -5.47 9.13 24.38
N LEU A 408 -4.95 7.95 24.04
CA LEU A 408 -5.70 6.74 23.70
C LEU A 408 -5.43 5.68 24.76
N ALA A 409 -6.28 5.64 25.79
CA ALA A 409 -6.03 4.84 26.98
C ALA A 409 -7.23 3.95 27.33
N GLY A 410 -7.01 2.64 27.26
CA GLY A 410 -7.91 1.62 27.77
C GLY A 410 -7.73 1.33 29.25
N SER A 411 -8.79 0.82 29.89
CA SER A 411 -8.64 0.13 31.18
C SER A 411 -7.94 -1.22 31.04
N ASP A 412 -8.00 -1.81 29.85
CA ASP A 412 -7.29 -3.01 29.43
C ASP A 412 -6.80 -2.89 27.99
N ARG A 413 -6.23 -3.98 27.46
CA ARG A 413 -5.67 -4.05 26.10
C ARG A 413 -6.73 -3.81 25.03
N ASP A 414 -7.93 -4.35 25.23
CA ASP A 414 -9.03 -4.26 24.27
C ASP A 414 -9.65 -2.86 24.28
N GLY A 415 -9.66 -2.20 25.44
CA GLY A 415 -10.03 -0.80 25.58
C GLY A 415 -9.09 0.14 24.82
N THR A 416 -7.78 -0.09 24.87
CA THR A 416 -6.81 0.69 24.08
C THR A 416 -7.00 0.42 22.58
N LYS A 417 -7.22 -0.85 22.19
CA LYS A 417 -7.55 -1.21 20.80
C LYS A 417 -8.81 -0.47 20.32
N ALA A 418 -9.85 -0.42 21.15
CA ALA A 418 -11.09 0.30 20.84
C ALA A 418 -10.86 1.80 20.58
N CYS A 419 -9.98 2.46 21.35
CA CYS A 419 -9.62 3.86 21.11
C CYS A 419 -8.98 4.08 19.73
N VAL A 420 -8.03 3.24 19.35
CA VAL A 420 -7.36 3.34 18.04
C VAL A 420 -8.34 3.06 16.90
N LEU A 421 -9.16 2.00 17.02
CA LEU A 421 -10.18 1.69 16.03
C LEU A 421 -11.20 2.82 15.88
N ALA A 422 -11.61 3.46 16.98
CA ALA A 422 -12.56 4.57 16.93
C ALA A 422 -12.00 5.80 16.21
N LEU A 423 -10.71 6.11 16.37
CA LEU A 423 -10.04 7.13 15.55
C LEU A 423 -10.04 6.73 14.07
N ASN A 424 -9.62 5.50 13.77
CA ASN A 424 -9.58 5.00 12.40
C ASN A 424 -10.96 4.97 11.74
N GLN A 425 -12.04 4.84 12.52
CA GLN A 425 -13.42 4.86 12.04
C GLN A 425 -14.05 6.27 12.03
N GLY A 426 -13.28 7.32 12.38
CA GLY A 426 -13.76 8.70 12.38
C GLY A 426 -14.80 9.01 13.47
N LEU A 427 -14.85 8.21 14.54
CA LEU A 427 -15.86 8.38 15.61
C LEU A 427 -15.53 9.54 16.55
N TYR A 428 -14.28 9.99 16.60
CA TYR A 428 -13.85 11.10 17.43
C TYR A 428 -13.85 12.40 16.62
N SER A 429 -14.56 13.42 17.10
CA SER A 429 -14.65 14.74 16.46
C SER A 429 -13.44 15.63 16.72
N GLY A 430 -12.38 15.09 17.34
CA GLY A 430 -11.15 15.82 17.60
C GLY A 430 -11.13 16.69 18.86
N SER A 431 -12.27 16.88 19.53
CA SER A 431 -12.33 17.68 20.75
C SER A 431 -13.09 16.99 21.89
N GLY A 432 -12.67 17.29 23.12
CA GLY A 432 -13.30 16.77 24.33
C GLY A 432 -12.79 15.37 24.71
N ASN A 433 -13.70 14.55 25.22
CA ASN A 433 -13.44 13.16 25.57
C ASN A 433 -14.52 12.27 24.97
N LEU A 434 -14.12 11.06 24.56
CA LEU A 434 -15.00 10.04 24.04
C LEU A 434 -14.68 8.71 24.71
N VAL A 435 -15.68 8.11 25.35
CA VAL A 435 -15.57 6.75 25.88
C VAL A 435 -16.04 5.78 24.80
N VAL A 436 -15.24 4.76 24.55
CA VAL A 436 -15.50 3.77 23.51
C VAL A 436 -15.43 2.35 24.07
N LYS A 437 -16.11 1.42 23.41
CA LYS A 437 -16.08 -0.01 23.73
C LYS A 437 -15.79 -0.84 22.49
N LEU A 438 -14.96 -1.87 22.64
CA LEU A 438 -14.81 -2.94 21.66
C LEU A 438 -16.08 -3.82 21.66
N THR A 439 -16.72 -3.97 20.50
CA THR A 439 -17.98 -4.72 20.33
C THR A 439 -17.85 -5.99 19.48
N GLY A 440 -16.71 -6.15 18.82
CA GLY A 440 -16.29 -7.33 18.06
C GLY A 440 -14.78 -7.25 17.81
N ASP A 441 -14.23 -8.10 16.95
CA ASP A 441 -12.77 -8.14 16.76
C ASP A 441 -12.22 -6.79 16.28
N ASP A 442 -12.87 -6.14 15.31
CA ASP A 442 -12.50 -4.81 14.81
C ASP A 442 -13.66 -3.81 14.80
N SER A 443 -14.70 -4.07 15.61
CA SER A 443 -15.88 -3.21 15.74
C SER A 443 -15.88 -2.45 17.06
N VAL A 444 -16.26 -1.16 17.00
CA VAL A 444 -16.24 -0.26 18.15
C VAL A 444 -17.49 0.62 18.17
N SER A 445 -17.93 0.99 19.37
CA SER A 445 -19.02 1.94 19.59
C SER A 445 -18.65 3.02 20.60
N ALA A 446 -19.05 4.27 20.33
CA ALA A 446 -19.09 5.35 21.32
C ALA A 446 -20.17 5.09 22.39
N ILE A 447 -19.90 5.48 23.63
CA ILE A 447 -20.78 5.25 24.81
C ILE A 447 -21.27 6.56 25.40
#